data_AF-A0A846MQY5-F1
#
_entry.id   AF-A0A846MQY5-F1
#
_cell.length_a   1.000
_cell.length_b   1.000
_cell.length_c   1.000
_cell.angle_alpha   90.00
_cell.angle_beta   90.00
_cell.angle_gamma   90.00
#
_symmetry.space_group_name_H-M   'P 1'
#
loop_
_entity.id
_entity.type
_entity.pdbx_description
1 polymer ?
#
loop_
_entity_poly.entity_id
_entity_poly.type
_entity_poly.pdbx_seq_one_letter_code
_entity_poly.pdbx_strand_id
1 'polypeptide(L)'
;MMRKFCFVVFCVAGTLWGAQAQRINSGGDYWAIYGGLGAANYFGDLAPDDNPASTNIAYTRPSVMAGVARRFNSRMQLEAEFDYLRIMASDFRNADPNDQQHKYRYLRNANFRNDIFELSVRLAVDLIPSRGYFYRRPMWRPYVFAGVGAFYHNPKGMTPNGEWVALQPLRTEGQGLTPNYNPNLKYPSKPYSLIQFSVPFGAGVRYKLNDNFDLSFEFVYHYTFTDYLDDVSGNYADPRDLLDQVGPLAVIMANRTTETRDPITGKTRDFRPVADSIGGLTTDELGNPTVVGFGRGGDQRGNSKELDKVITLGFKLTYIFAGKVRCPKFR
;
A
#
# COMPACT_ATOMS: atom_id res chain seq x y z
N MET A 1 -15.61 -18.32 1.15
CA MET A 1 -16.54 -17.17 1.35
C MET A 1 -16.54 -16.15 0.20
N MET A 2 -16.00 -16.48 -0.98
CA MET A 2 -15.69 -15.53 -2.07
C MET A 2 -16.81 -15.36 -3.13
N ARG A 3 -17.75 -16.31 -3.22
CA ARG A 3 -18.79 -16.31 -4.27
C ARG A 3 -20.00 -15.42 -3.98
N LYS A 4 -20.21 -15.00 -2.73
CA LYS A 4 -21.40 -14.23 -2.34
C LYS A 4 -21.19 -12.71 -2.38
N PHE A 5 -19.95 -12.23 -2.33
CA PHE A 5 -19.65 -10.79 -2.27
C PHE A 5 -19.65 -10.12 -3.67
N CYS A 6 -19.15 -10.81 -4.71
CA CYS A 6 -19.21 -10.32 -6.10
C CYS A 6 -20.64 -10.16 -6.62
N PHE A 7 -21.58 -10.97 -6.14
CA PHE A 7 -22.97 -10.94 -6.62
C PHE A 7 -23.75 -9.72 -6.09
N VAL A 8 -23.39 -9.21 -4.92
CA VAL A 8 -24.08 -8.06 -4.30
C VAL A 8 -23.62 -6.74 -4.91
N VAL A 9 -22.32 -6.59 -5.23
CA VAL A 9 -21.79 -5.39 -5.92
C VAL A 9 -22.35 -5.28 -7.34
N PHE A 10 -22.52 -6.40 -8.04
CA PHE A 10 -23.10 -6.41 -9.40
C PHE A 10 -24.62 -6.13 -9.41
N CYS A 11 -25.36 -6.57 -8.38
CA CYS A 11 -26.81 -6.31 -8.27
C CYS A 11 -27.14 -4.85 -7.88
N VAL A 12 -26.29 -4.19 -7.08
CA VAL A 12 -26.47 -2.77 -6.76
C VAL A 12 -26.06 -1.87 -7.93
N ALA A 13 -25.10 -2.29 -8.77
CA ALA A 13 -24.79 -1.60 -10.02
C ALA A 13 -25.91 -1.76 -11.08
N GLY A 14 -26.51 -2.96 -11.18
CA GLY A 14 -27.57 -3.27 -12.15
C GLY A 14 -28.89 -2.52 -11.92
N THR A 15 -29.27 -2.28 -10.66
CA THR A 15 -30.48 -1.51 -10.33
C THR A 15 -30.33 -0.01 -10.53
N LEU A 16 -29.10 0.51 -10.62
CA LEU A 16 -28.80 1.90 -10.97
C LEU A 16 -28.71 2.14 -12.49
N TRP A 17 -28.51 1.10 -13.30
CA TRP A 17 -28.52 1.22 -14.77
C TRP A 17 -29.92 1.26 -15.38
N GLY A 18 -30.92 0.65 -14.75
CA GLY A 18 -32.28 0.53 -15.30
C GLY A 18 -33.16 1.80 -15.24
N ALA A 19 -32.76 2.85 -14.52
CA ALA A 19 -33.68 3.94 -14.15
C ALA A 19 -33.33 5.35 -14.69
N GLN A 20 -32.31 5.52 -15.54
CA GLN A 20 -31.89 6.86 -16.01
C GLN A 20 -31.77 7.05 -17.52
N ALA A 21 -32.27 6.13 -18.35
CA ALA A 21 -32.25 6.27 -19.81
C ALA A 21 -33.15 7.41 -20.36
N GLN A 22 -33.93 8.12 -19.53
CA GLN A 22 -34.82 9.19 -19.95
C GLN A 22 -34.77 10.40 -19.00
N ARG A 23 -33.72 11.22 -19.13
CA ARG A 23 -33.74 12.70 -18.96
C ARG A 23 -32.30 13.22 -19.09
N ILE A 24 -31.92 13.58 -20.31
CA ILE A 24 -30.72 14.38 -20.59
C ILE A 24 -30.98 15.78 -20.01
N ASN A 25 -30.62 15.98 -18.74
CA ASN A 25 -30.44 17.32 -18.18
C ASN A 25 -29.03 17.79 -18.59
N SER A 26 -28.95 18.44 -19.74
CA SER A 26 -27.74 18.90 -20.44
C SER A 26 -26.88 19.96 -19.73
N GLY A 27 -27.12 20.21 -18.43
CA GLY A 27 -26.41 21.25 -17.67
C GLY A 27 -25.32 20.75 -16.72
N GLY A 28 -25.30 19.45 -16.38
CA GLY A 28 -24.49 18.92 -15.27
C GLY A 28 -23.07 18.47 -15.62
N ASP A 29 -22.71 18.45 -16.89
CA ASP A 29 -21.44 17.90 -17.35
C ASP A 29 -20.32 18.93 -17.25
N TYR A 30 -19.22 18.55 -16.62
CA TYR A 30 -18.02 19.39 -16.53
C TYR A 30 -16.76 18.55 -16.51
N TRP A 31 -15.65 19.20 -16.83
CA TRP A 31 -14.33 18.68 -16.56
C TRP A 31 -13.81 19.33 -15.28
N ALA A 32 -12.95 18.61 -14.57
CA ALA A 32 -12.23 19.16 -13.45
C ALA A 32 -10.79 18.65 -13.47
N ILE A 33 -9.90 19.46 -12.92
CA ILE A 33 -8.56 19.06 -12.53
C ILE A 33 -8.47 19.16 -11.02
N TYR A 34 -7.62 18.36 -10.40
CA TYR A 34 -7.45 18.42 -8.97
C TYR A 34 -6.03 18.03 -8.56
N GLY A 35 -5.67 18.47 -7.36
CA GLY A 35 -4.44 18.10 -6.68
C GLY A 35 -4.70 18.00 -5.18
N GLY A 36 -3.93 17.19 -4.49
CA GLY A 36 -4.13 16.92 -3.08
C GLY A 36 -2.89 16.44 -2.36
N LEU A 37 -2.96 16.54 -1.04
CA LEU A 37 -1.95 16.07 -0.11
C LEU A 37 -2.63 15.22 0.95
N GLY A 38 -1.92 14.22 1.46
CA GLY A 38 -2.43 13.36 2.50
C GLY A 38 -1.35 12.62 3.26
N ALA A 39 -1.81 11.60 3.93
CA ALA A 39 -1.09 10.71 4.81
C ALA A 39 -1.34 9.27 4.34
N ALA A 40 -0.27 8.52 4.11
CA ALA A 40 -0.27 7.09 3.79
C ALA A 40 0.18 6.28 5.02
N ASN A 41 -0.49 5.16 5.24
CA ASN A 41 -0.21 4.17 6.28
C ASN A 41 -0.15 2.77 5.65
N TYR A 42 0.80 1.97 6.11
CA TYR A 42 1.01 0.60 5.68
C TYR A 42 0.47 -0.38 6.73
N PHE A 43 -0.15 -1.46 6.24
CA PHE A 43 -0.59 -2.59 7.06
C PHE A 43 -0.17 -3.89 6.36
N GLY A 44 0.51 -4.77 7.10
CA GLY A 44 1.07 -6.01 6.59
C GLY A 44 2.03 -6.63 7.60
N ASP A 45 2.99 -7.43 7.15
CA ASP A 45 3.85 -8.24 8.02
C ASP A 45 4.63 -7.44 9.09
N LEU A 46 5.08 -6.23 8.75
CA LEU A 46 5.82 -5.35 9.67
C LEU A 46 4.90 -4.45 10.53
N ALA A 47 3.63 -4.35 10.18
CA ALA A 47 2.62 -3.56 10.89
C ALA A 47 1.22 -4.22 10.78
N PRO A 48 0.97 -5.28 11.56
CA PRO A 48 -0.29 -6.02 11.54
C PRO A 48 -1.49 -5.15 11.89
N ASP A 49 -2.65 -5.59 11.39
CA ASP A 49 -3.93 -4.89 11.35
C ASP A 49 -4.68 -4.87 12.70
N ASP A 50 -3.98 -4.77 13.83
CA ASP A 50 -4.57 -4.91 15.18
C ASP A 50 -5.66 -3.86 15.45
N ASN A 51 -5.60 -2.71 14.74
CA ASN A 51 -6.70 -1.77 14.59
C ASN A 51 -6.45 -0.82 13.39
N PRO A 52 -7.15 -0.97 12.23
CA PRO A 52 -6.96 -0.11 11.06
C PRO A 52 -7.37 1.36 11.28
N ALA A 53 -8.08 1.66 12.37
CA ALA A 53 -8.36 3.04 12.81
C ALA A 53 -7.27 3.61 13.75
N SER A 54 -6.39 2.75 14.28
CA SER A 54 -5.23 3.14 15.09
C SER A 54 -4.03 3.39 14.19
N THR A 55 -4.04 4.47 13.41
CA THR A 55 -2.89 4.87 12.62
C THR A 55 -1.71 5.13 13.56
N ASN A 56 -0.67 4.29 13.54
CA ASN A 56 0.56 4.58 14.25
C ASN A 56 1.22 5.81 13.61
N ILE A 57 1.02 6.97 14.24
CA ILE A 57 1.48 8.29 13.74
C ILE A 57 2.97 8.28 13.41
N ALA A 58 3.77 7.43 14.06
CA ALA A 58 5.21 7.30 13.80
C ALA A 58 5.54 6.84 12.36
N TYR A 59 4.61 6.17 11.70
CA TYR A 59 4.75 5.61 10.35
C TYR A 59 3.85 6.26 9.30
N THR A 60 3.03 7.23 9.70
CA THR A 60 2.34 8.10 8.75
C THR A 60 3.35 8.82 7.87
N ARG A 61 3.20 8.68 6.56
CA ARG A 61 4.09 9.29 5.57
C ARG A 61 3.27 10.12 4.57
N PRO A 62 3.87 11.11 3.90
CA PRO A 62 3.11 11.96 3.00
C PRO A 62 2.61 11.18 1.78
N SER A 63 1.40 11.51 1.34
CA SER A 63 0.85 11.17 0.02
C SER A 63 0.57 12.44 -0.78
N VAL A 64 0.73 12.36 -2.09
CA VAL A 64 0.42 13.42 -3.05
C VAL A 64 -0.42 12.81 -4.15
N MET A 65 -1.48 13.50 -4.54
CA MET A 65 -2.38 13.06 -5.61
C MET A 65 -2.59 14.19 -6.62
N ALA A 66 -2.75 13.85 -7.89
CA ALA A 66 -3.17 14.77 -8.92
C ALA A 66 -3.95 14.04 -10.00
N GLY A 67 -4.93 14.70 -10.61
CA GLY A 67 -5.74 14.03 -11.60
C GLY A 67 -6.74 14.91 -12.34
N VAL A 68 -7.51 14.25 -13.19
CA VAL A 68 -8.58 14.84 -13.97
C VAL A 68 -9.88 14.08 -13.74
N ALA A 69 -10.99 14.79 -13.69
CA ALA A 69 -12.32 14.21 -13.55
C ALA A 69 -13.24 14.67 -14.68
N ARG A 70 -14.07 13.76 -15.16
CA ARG A 70 -15.17 14.03 -16.08
C ARG A 70 -16.48 13.63 -15.42
N ARG A 71 -17.33 14.61 -15.12
CA ARG A 71 -18.70 14.37 -14.72
C ARG A 71 -19.56 14.14 -15.96
N PHE A 72 -20.38 13.09 -15.94
CA PHE A 72 -21.24 12.70 -17.06
C PHE A 72 -22.71 12.49 -16.66
N ASN A 73 -23.06 12.62 -15.38
CA ASN A 73 -24.44 12.73 -14.94
C ASN A 73 -24.56 13.48 -13.59
N SER A 74 -25.78 13.55 -13.04
CA SER A 74 -26.05 14.29 -11.79
C SER A 74 -25.40 13.70 -10.53
N ARG A 75 -24.74 12.53 -10.60
CA ARG A 75 -24.11 11.85 -9.45
C ARG A 75 -22.71 11.32 -9.73
N MET A 76 -22.43 10.92 -10.96
CA MET A 76 -21.27 10.11 -11.32
C MET A 76 -20.22 10.93 -12.06
N GLN A 77 -18.97 10.67 -11.71
CA GLN A 77 -17.80 11.18 -12.38
C GLN A 77 -16.77 10.07 -12.55
N LEU A 78 -16.07 10.10 -13.68
CA LEU A 78 -14.92 9.27 -13.94
C LEU A 78 -13.66 10.08 -13.63
N GLU A 79 -12.73 9.52 -12.89
CA GLU A 79 -11.50 10.17 -12.45
C GLU A 79 -10.30 9.37 -12.93
N ALA A 80 -9.32 10.04 -13.54
CA ALA A 80 -8.01 9.48 -13.80
C ALA A 80 -7.01 10.17 -12.87
N GLU A 81 -6.33 9.39 -12.05
CA GLU A 81 -5.52 9.88 -10.93
C GLU A 81 -4.12 9.28 -10.96
N PHE A 82 -3.15 10.13 -10.62
CA PHE A 82 -1.81 9.73 -10.27
C PHE A 82 -1.56 10.00 -8.79
N ASP A 83 -1.07 8.99 -8.09
CA ASP A 83 -0.71 9.04 -6.68
C ASP A 83 0.78 8.78 -6.49
N TYR A 84 1.42 9.58 -5.65
CA TYR A 84 2.71 9.28 -5.05
C TYR A 84 2.50 9.05 -3.55
N LEU A 85 2.86 7.85 -3.09
CA LEU A 85 2.73 7.43 -1.69
C LEU A 85 4.11 7.03 -1.19
N ARG A 86 4.54 7.54 -0.04
CA ARG A 86 5.63 6.92 0.70
C ARG A 86 5.03 6.07 1.81
N ILE A 87 5.54 4.86 1.99
CA ILE A 87 5.21 4.02 3.14
C ILE A 87 6.49 3.54 3.84
N MET A 88 6.37 3.23 5.12
CA MET A 88 7.50 2.83 5.95
C MET A 88 7.00 2.05 7.16
N ALA A 89 7.70 0.99 7.55
CA ALA A 89 7.55 0.37 8.86
C ALA A 89 8.86 -0.24 9.34
N SER A 90 8.93 -0.52 10.63
CA SER A 90 10.05 -1.23 11.25
C SER A 90 9.53 -2.05 12.42
N ASP A 91 9.95 -3.31 12.46
CA ASP A 91 9.64 -4.22 13.56
C ASP A 91 10.08 -3.64 14.90
N PHE A 92 11.26 -3.02 14.96
CA PHE A 92 11.80 -2.45 16.20
C PHE A 92 10.87 -1.43 16.87
N ARG A 93 10.12 -0.62 16.10
CA ARG A 93 9.17 0.35 16.71
C ARG A 93 7.71 -0.11 16.72
N ASN A 94 7.36 -1.16 15.96
CA ASN A 94 6.00 -1.67 15.89
C ASN A 94 5.76 -2.89 16.78
N ALA A 95 6.81 -3.61 17.15
CA ALA A 95 6.71 -4.84 17.91
C ALA A 95 7.14 -4.62 19.35
N ASP A 96 6.21 -4.84 20.30
CA ASP A 96 6.54 -4.85 21.72
C ASP A 96 7.29 -6.15 22.07
N PRO A 97 8.52 -6.09 22.63
CA PRO A 97 9.25 -7.27 23.05
C PRO A 97 8.56 -8.07 24.17
N ASN A 98 7.64 -7.48 24.92
CA ASN A 98 6.93 -8.13 26.03
C ASN A 98 5.63 -8.82 25.58
N ASP A 99 5.13 -8.51 24.38
CA ASP A 99 3.93 -9.12 23.84
C ASP A 99 4.26 -10.46 23.16
N GLN A 100 3.45 -11.49 23.45
CA GLN A 100 3.70 -12.86 22.99
C GLN A 100 3.64 -13.03 21.47
N GLN A 101 2.85 -12.20 20.78
CA GLN A 101 2.71 -12.25 19.32
C GLN A 101 3.72 -11.34 18.65
N HIS A 102 4.05 -10.20 19.27
CA HIS A 102 4.94 -9.21 18.67
C HIS A 102 6.41 -9.57 18.82
N LYS A 103 6.80 -10.34 19.85
CA LYS A 103 8.20 -10.73 20.10
C LYS A 103 8.91 -11.36 18.89
N TYR A 104 8.19 -12.12 18.05
CA TYR A 104 8.77 -12.72 16.83
C TYR A 104 9.13 -11.67 15.79
N ARG A 105 8.28 -10.64 15.61
CA ARG A 105 8.57 -9.50 14.74
C ARG A 105 9.72 -8.68 15.32
N TYR A 106 9.70 -8.39 16.62
CA TYR A 106 10.80 -7.69 17.30
C TYR A 106 12.14 -8.41 17.09
N LEU A 107 12.14 -9.75 17.12
CA LEU A 107 13.32 -10.57 16.84
C LEU A 107 13.77 -10.53 15.38
N ARG A 108 12.85 -10.62 14.42
CA ARG A 108 13.13 -10.47 12.97
C ARG A 108 13.86 -9.15 12.66
N ASN A 109 13.44 -8.06 13.31
CA ASN A 109 14.07 -6.74 13.22
C ASN A 109 14.16 -6.18 11.78
N ALA A 110 13.16 -6.49 10.95
CA ALA A 110 13.10 -5.96 9.59
C ALA A 110 12.69 -4.49 9.59
N ASN A 111 13.09 -3.77 8.55
CA ASN A 111 12.58 -2.44 8.27
C ASN A 111 12.59 -2.15 6.79
N PHE A 112 11.67 -1.28 6.39
CA PHE A 112 11.57 -0.86 5.01
C PHE A 112 11.07 0.56 4.86
N ARG A 113 11.37 1.14 3.70
CA ARG A 113 10.76 2.32 3.13
C ARG A 113 10.47 2.02 1.67
N ASN A 114 9.27 2.32 1.22
CA ASN A 114 8.86 2.10 -0.16
C ASN A 114 8.20 3.35 -0.73
N ASP A 115 8.61 3.71 -1.94
CA ASP A 115 8.03 4.80 -2.71
C ASP A 115 7.15 4.17 -3.79
N ILE A 116 5.85 4.47 -3.74
CA ILE A 116 4.82 3.91 -4.61
C ILE A 116 4.32 5.02 -5.53
N PHE A 117 4.28 4.73 -6.82
CA PHE A 117 3.68 5.57 -7.85
C PHE A 117 2.53 4.81 -8.48
N GLU A 118 1.30 5.26 -8.26
CA GLU A 118 0.08 4.60 -8.74
C GLU A 118 -0.59 5.46 -9.81
N LEU A 119 -1.03 4.83 -10.90
CA LEU A 119 -1.94 5.41 -11.88
C LEU A 119 -3.25 4.64 -11.82
N SER A 120 -4.36 5.33 -11.60
CA SER A 120 -5.67 4.72 -11.43
C SER A 120 -6.78 5.39 -12.24
N VAL A 121 -7.80 4.62 -12.57
CA VAL A 121 -9.09 5.10 -13.08
C VAL A 121 -10.18 4.71 -12.10
N ARG A 122 -10.94 5.69 -11.63
CA ARG A 122 -11.94 5.54 -10.56
C ARG A 122 -13.30 6.05 -11.00
N LEU A 123 -14.35 5.32 -10.65
CA LEU A 123 -15.72 5.80 -10.72
C LEU A 123 -16.11 6.34 -9.35
N ALA A 124 -16.45 7.63 -9.28
CA ALA A 124 -16.95 8.26 -8.07
C ALA A 124 -18.44 8.60 -8.20
N VAL A 125 -19.20 8.32 -7.15
CA VAL A 125 -20.66 8.48 -7.09
C VAL A 125 -21.02 9.36 -5.89
N ASP A 126 -21.53 10.55 -6.18
CA ASP A 126 -22.11 11.46 -5.18
C ASP A 126 -23.43 10.88 -4.63
N LEU A 127 -23.52 10.77 -3.31
CA LEU A 127 -24.73 10.34 -2.61
C LEU A 127 -25.85 11.40 -2.72
N ILE A 128 -25.47 12.66 -2.88
CA ILE A 128 -26.38 13.80 -3.10
C ILE A 128 -26.23 14.28 -4.56
N PRO A 129 -27.32 14.28 -5.36
CA PRO A 129 -27.22 14.67 -6.76
C PRO A 129 -26.99 16.17 -6.93
N SER A 130 -26.05 16.54 -7.80
CA SER A 130 -25.88 17.92 -8.26
C SER A 130 -26.73 18.11 -9.52
N ARG A 131 -27.85 18.83 -9.41
CA ARG A 131 -28.78 19.07 -10.52
C ARG A 131 -28.53 20.43 -11.17
N GLY A 132 -28.63 20.48 -12.49
CA GLY A 132 -28.37 21.69 -13.26
C GLY A 132 -26.87 21.96 -13.41
N TYR A 133 -26.51 23.22 -13.65
CA TYR A 133 -25.12 23.64 -13.87
C TYR A 133 -24.23 23.51 -12.63
N PHE A 134 -22.92 23.38 -12.87
CA PHE A 134 -21.91 23.15 -11.83
C PHE A 134 -21.91 24.19 -10.69
N TYR A 135 -22.36 25.43 -10.93
CA TYR A 135 -22.50 26.46 -9.89
C TYR A 135 -23.68 26.21 -8.93
N ARG A 136 -24.69 25.42 -9.31
CA ARG A 136 -25.82 25.05 -8.44
C ARG A 136 -25.56 23.80 -7.58
N ARG A 137 -24.32 23.33 -7.53
CA ARG A 137 -23.96 22.14 -6.75
C ARG A 137 -24.21 22.36 -5.24
N PRO A 138 -24.72 21.35 -4.52
CA PRO A 138 -24.86 21.39 -3.07
C PRO A 138 -23.55 21.75 -2.35
N MET A 139 -23.67 22.38 -1.19
CA MET A 139 -22.55 22.84 -0.38
C MET A 139 -21.67 21.69 0.13
N TRP A 140 -22.28 20.59 0.57
CA TRP A 140 -21.58 19.38 0.99
C TRP A 140 -22.13 18.19 0.20
N ARG A 141 -21.24 17.31 -0.26
CA ARG A 141 -21.56 16.13 -1.08
C ARG A 141 -20.70 14.95 -0.64
N PRO A 142 -21.25 14.05 0.17
CA PRO A 142 -20.61 12.77 0.44
C PRO A 142 -20.60 11.94 -0.83
N TYR A 143 -19.54 11.19 -1.05
CA TYR A 143 -19.37 10.33 -2.21
C TYR A 143 -18.58 9.07 -1.85
N VAL A 144 -18.82 8.03 -2.63
CA VAL A 144 -18.04 6.80 -2.60
C VAL A 144 -17.38 6.61 -3.95
N PHE A 145 -16.26 5.89 -3.99
CA PHE A 145 -15.57 5.61 -5.23
C PHE A 145 -14.88 4.25 -5.20
N ALA A 146 -14.68 3.68 -6.37
CA ALA A 146 -13.88 2.49 -6.59
C ALA A 146 -13.25 2.56 -7.98
N GLY A 147 -12.07 1.96 -8.13
CA GLY A 147 -11.32 2.00 -9.37
C GLY A 147 -10.39 0.81 -9.56
N VAL A 148 -9.64 0.88 -10.65
CA VAL A 148 -8.55 -0.03 -10.95
C VAL A 148 -7.29 0.80 -11.17
N GLY A 149 -6.18 0.32 -10.64
CA GLY A 149 -4.89 0.98 -10.74
C GLY A 149 -3.77 0.02 -11.07
N ALA A 150 -2.67 0.61 -11.53
CA ALA A 150 -1.37 -0.05 -11.60
C ALA A 150 -0.36 0.82 -10.88
N PHE A 151 0.48 0.21 -10.06
CA PHE A 151 1.49 0.92 -9.29
C PHE A 151 2.88 0.35 -9.50
N TYR A 152 3.86 1.24 -9.52
CA TYR A 152 5.26 0.90 -9.40
C TYR A 152 5.70 1.09 -7.94
N HIS A 153 6.38 0.10 -7.36
CA HIS A 153 6.93 0.16 -6.02
C HIS A 153 8.37 -0.35 -6.01
N ASN A 154 9.19 0.12 -5.06
CA ASN A 154 10.57 -0.32 -4.89
C ASN A 154 10.93 -0.30 -3.39
N PRO A 155 10.67 -1.40 -2.66
CA PRO A 155 10.96 -1.45 -1.24
C PRO A 155 12.48 -1.41 -1.01
N LYS A 156 12.88 -0.57 -0.07
CA LYS A 156 14.26 -0.36 0.35
C LYS A 156 14.37 -0.66 1.83
N GLY A 157 15.44 -1.31 2.26
CA GLY A 157 15.78 -1.52 3.66
C GLY A 157 16.98 -0.68 4.05
N MET A 158 17.04 -0.27 5.32
CA MET A 158 18.18 0.48 5.84
C MET A 158 19.25 -0.49 6.37
N THR A 159 20.45 -0.45 5.80
CA THR A 159 21.57 -1.28 6.22
C THR A 159 22.01 -0.93 7.65
N PRO A 160 22.77 -1.81 8.33
CA PRO A 160 23.37 -1.49 9.64
C PRO A 160 24.22 -0.20 9.63
N ASN A 161 24.80 0.15 8.49
CA ASN A 161 25.60 1.36 8.30
C ASN A 161 24.76 2.62 8.03
N GLY A 162 23.44 2.48 7.91
CA GLY A 162 22.50 3.58 7.74
C GLY A 162 22.18 3.97 6.28
N GLU A 163 22.57 3.14 5.32
CA GLU A 163 22.28 3.38 3.90
C GLU A 163 21.00 2.66 3.45
N TRP A 164 20.19 3.30 2.59
CA TRP A 164 19.00 2.67 2.02
C TRP A 164 19.33 1.91 0.75
N VAL A 165 19.15 0.59 0.77
CA VAL A 165 19.40 -0.30 -0.38
C VAL A 165 18.10 -0.92 -0.88
N ALA A 166 17.96 -1.11 -2.19
CA ALA A 166 16.80 -1.79 -2.77
C ALA A 166 16.80 -3.27 -2.39
N LEU A 167 15.66 -3.78 -1.94
CA LEU A 167 15.56 -5.15 -1.40
C LEU A 167 15.32 -6.20 -2.48
N GLN A 168 14.52 -5.88 -3.51
CA GLN A 168 14.20 -6.82 -4.60
C GLN A 168 15.44 -7.45 -5.27
N PRO A 169 16.52 -6.68 -5.57
CA PRO A 169 17.74 -7.28 -6.15
C PRO A 169 18.52 -8.16 -5.17
N LEU A 170 18.33 -7.98 -3.86
CA LEU A 170 19.01 -8.76 -2.81
C LEU A 170 18.37 -10.14 -2.61
N ARG A 171 17.16 -10.37 -3.13
CA ARG A 171 16.49 -11.67 -3.13
C ARG A 171 16.45 -12.30 -1.73
N THR A 172 16.06 -11.53 -0.72
CA THR A 172 16.17 -11.88 0.72
C THR A 172 15.44 -13.18 1.13
N GLU A 173 14.48 -13.65 0.32
CA GLU A 173 13.76 -14.93 0.50
C GLU A 173 14.09 -15.95 -0.60
N GLY A 174 15.19 -15.72 -1.32
CA GLY A 174 15.69 -16.60 -2.37
C GLY A 174 15.01 -16.44 -3.71
N GLN A 175 14.30 -15.33 -3.93
CA GLN A 175 13.48 -15.16 -5.14
C GLN A 175 14.33 -15.22 -6.42
N GLY A 176 14.11 -16.23 -7.25
CA GLY A 176 14.87 -16.49 -8.48
C GLY A 176 16.24 -17.13 -8.27
N LEU A 177 16.52 -17.70 -7.08
CA LEU A 177 17.72 -18.48 -6.81
C LEU A 177 17.50 -19.97 -7.07
N THR A 178 18.61 -20.70 -7.21
CA THR A 178 18.62 -22.16 -7.24
C THR A 178 19.08 -22.71 -5.88
N PRO A 179 18.36 -23.64 -5.24
CA PRO A 179 18.77 -24.22 -3.96
C PRO A 179 19.92 -25.22 -4.16
N ASN A 180 21.17 -24.76 -4.09
CA ASN A 180 22.35 -25.58 -4.36
C ASN A 180 22.75 -26.42 -3.14
N TYR A 181 22.51 -25.91 -1.94
CA TYR A 181 23.00 -26.53 -0.71
C TYR A 181 21.97 -27.33 0.07
N ASN A 182 20.68 -27.01 -0.09
CA ASN A 182 19.59 -27.74 0.54
C ASN A 182 18.47 -28.01 -0.47
N PRO A 183 18.44 -29.22 -1.08
CA PRO A 183 17.49 -29.54 -2.14
C PRO A 183 16.03 -29.63 -1.66
N ASN A 184 15.79 -29.65 -0.35
CA ASN A 184 14.44 -29.63 0.22
C ASN A 184 13.83 -28.22 0.24
N LEU A 185 14.65 -27.17 0.10
CA LEU A 185 14.17 -25.79 0.04
C LEU A 185 13.55 -25.52 -1.34
N LYS A 186 12.46 -24.76 -1.32
CA LYS A 186 11.78 -24.31 -2.53
C LYS A 186 11.76 -22.80 -2.53
N TYR A 187 12.49 -22.23 -3.49
CA TYR A 187 12.49 -20.79 -3.70
C TYR A 187 11.43 -20.37 -4.71
N PRO A 188 10.90 -19.14 -4.61
CA PRO A 188 10.12 -18.54 -5.69
C PRO A 188 10.96 -18.53 -6.97
N SER A 189 10.39 -18.91 -8.10
CA SER A 189 11.14 -19.07 -9.35
C SER A 189 11.68 -17.76 -9.94
N LYS A 190 11.19 -16.61 -9.47
CA LYS A 190 11.56 -15.28 -9.93
C LYS A 190 11.40 -14.23 -8.82
N PRO A 191 12.14 -13.11 -8.88
CA PRO A 191 11.83 -11.92 -8.08
C PRO A 191 10.39 -11.46 -8.27
N TYR A 192 9.81 -10.87 -7.22
CA TYR A 192 8.49 -10.25 -7.32
C TYR A 192 8.52 -9.05 -8.29
N SER A 193 7.38 -8.76 -8.91
CA SER A 193 7.27 -7.63 -9.85
C SER A 193 7.24 -6.31 -9.09
N LEU A 194 7.99 -5.32 -9.57
CA LEU A 194 7.90 -3.94 -9.08
C LEU A 194 6.69 -3.19 -9.64
N ILE A 195 6.05 -3.73 -10.69
CA ILE A 195 4.80 -3.19 -11.25
C ILE A 195 3.67 -4.17 -10.90
N GLN A 196 2.65 -3.67 -10.22
CA GLN A 196 1.55 -4.46 -9.69
C GLN A 196 0.22 -3.76 -9.95
N PHE A 197 -0.87 -4.50 -9.84
CA PHE A 197 -2.22 -3.94 -9.92
C PHE A 197 -2.74 -3.59 -8.52
N SER A 198 -3.65 -2.62 -8.46
CA SER A 198 -4.37 -2.22 -7.25
C SER A 198 -5.85 -2.00 -7.55
N VAL A 199 -6.66 -2.06 -6.49
CA VAL A 199 -8.06 -1.62 -6.50
C VAL A 199 -8.20 -0.53 -5.45
N PRO A 200 -8.07 0.75 -5.81
CA PRO A 200 -8.35 1.85 -4.91
C PRO A 200 -9.86 2.03 -4.74
N PHE A 201 -10.34 2.03 -3.51
CA PHE A 201 -11.74 2.33 -3.18
C PHE A 201 -11.86 3.05 -1.86
N GLY A 202 -12.97 3.75 -1.66
CA GLY A 202 -13.14 4.52 -0.45
C GLY A 202 -14.33 5.46 -0.47
N ALA A 203 -14.26 6.43 0.42
CA ALA A 203 -15.30 7.42 0.60
C ALA A 203 -14.69 8.79 0.91
N GLY A 204 -15.44 9.82 0.59
CA GLY A 204 -15.04 11.18 0.91
C GLY A 204 -16.23 12.12 1.05
N VAL A 205 -15.92 13.34 1.44
CA VAL A 205 -16.88 14.44 1.46
C VAL A 205 -16.31 15.61 0.68
N ARG A 206 -17.09 16.13 -0.28
CA ARG A 206 -16.76 17.36 -1.02
C ARG A 206 -17.48 18.54 -0.39
N TYR A 207 -16.77 19.63 -0.23
CA TYR A 207 -17.27 20.90 0.23
C TYR A 207 -17.08 21.96 -0.87
N LYS A 208 -18.17 22.58 -1.29
CA LYS A 208 -18.18 23.65 -2.30
C LYS A 208 -17.56 24.91 -1.67
N LEU A 209 -16.39 25.31 -2.15
CA LEU A 209 -15.75 26.56 -1.72
C LEU A 209 -16.35 27.77 -2.45
N ASN A 210 -16.52 27.65 -3.76
CA ASN A 210 -17.16 28.67 -4.61
C ASN A 210 -17.70 28.00 -5.89
N ASP A 211 -18.02 28.75 -6.92
CA ASP A 211 -18.59 28.19 -8.15
C ASP A 211 -17.64 27.34 -8.97
N ASN A 212 -16.32 27.42 -8.77
CA ASN A 212 -15.34 26.63 -9.52
C ASN A 212 -14.50 25.70 -8.65
N PHE A 213 -14.43 25.93 -7.34
CA PHE A 213 -13.61 25.13 -6.44
C PHE A 213 -14.42 24.26 -5.49
N ASP A 214 -13.92 23.04 -5.28
CA ASP A 214 -14.34 22.14 -4.21
C ASP A 214 -13.12 21.70 -3.40
N LEU A 215 -13.27 21.65 -2.08
CA LEU A 215 -12.32 20.98 -1.18
C LEU A 215 -12.91 19.64 -0.76
N SER A 216 -12.15 18.56 -0.88
CA SER A 216 -12.60 17.23 -0.48
C SER A 216 -11.69 16.66 0.58
N PHE A 217 -12.26 15.88 1.50
CA PHE A 217 -11.51 14.96 2.36
C PHE A 217 -11.81 13.53 1.92
N GLU A 218 -10.79 12.69 1.77
CA GLU A 218 -10.90 11.32 1.28
C GLU A 218 -10.21 10.32 2.21
N PHE A 219 -10.87 9.19 2.43
CA PHE A 219 -10.28 7.94 2.91
C PHE A 219 -10.21 6.98 1.72
N VAL A 220 -9.01 6.51 1.41
CA VAL A 220 -8.76 5.57 0.31
C VAL A 220 -8.12 4.31 0.88
N TYR A 221 -8.67 3.16 0.54
CA TYR A 221 -8.05 1.87 0.72
C TYR A 221 -7.50 1.40 -0.63
N HIS A 222 -6.18 1.22 -0.71
CA HIS A 222 -5.49 0.69 -1.89
C HIS A 222 -5.31 -0.81 -1.69
N TYR A 223 -6.27 -1.61 -2.17
CA TYR A 223 -6.13 -3.06 -2.13
C TYR A 223 -5.07 -3.50 -3.12
N THR A 224 -4.01 -4.16 -2.64
CA THR A 224 -2.95 -4.68 -3.49
C THR A 224 -3.06 -6.20 -3.63
N PHE A 225 -2.47 -6.75 -4.68
CA PHE A 225 -2.41 -8.20 -4.93
C PHE A 225 -1.03 -8.79 -4.64
N THR A 226 -0.25 -8.12 -3.79
CA THR A 226 1.12 -8.52 -3.46
C THR A 226 1.35 -8.46 -1.96
N ASP A 227 2.26 -9.32 -1.50
CA ASP A 227 2.74 -9.39 -0.12
C ASP A 227 4.23 -8.99 -0.07
N TYR A 228 4.60 -8.02 -0.90
CA TYR A 228 6.01 -7.64 -1.12
C TYR A 228 6.18 -6.11 -1.12
N LEU A 229 5.23 -5.37 -0.55
CA LEU A 229 5.40 -3.93 -0.34
C LEU A 229 6.50 -3.63 0.68
N ASP A 230 6.78 -4.58 1.58
CA ASP A 230 7.84 -4.49 2.59
C ASP A 230 9.01 -5.48 2.40
N ASP A 231 8.99 -6.27 1.31
CA ASP A 231 9.94 -7.36 1.00
C ASP A 231 9.83 -8.61 1.91
N VAL A 232 8.77 -8.75 2.71
CA VAL A 232 8.58 -9.88 3.64
C VAL A 232 7.31 -10.65 3.30
N SER A 233 7.41 -11.96 3.05
CA SER A 233 6.26 -12.79 2.71
C SER A 233 6.41 -14.26 3.13
N GLY A 234 7.55 -14.87 2.79
CA GLY A 234 7.74 -16.30 2.86
C GLY A 234 8.71 -16.74 3.95
N ASN A 235 9.65 -17.56 3.53
CA ASN A 235 10.66 -18.16 4.40
C ASN A 235 12.03 -17.59 4.10
N TYR A 236 12.94 -17.68 5.06
CA TYR A 236 14.35 -17.38 4.86
C TYR A 236 14.96 -18.29 3.78
N ALA A 237 15.78 -17.71 2.91
CA ALA A 237 16.63 -18.48 2.02
C ALA A 237 17.85 -19.04 2.76
N ASP A 238 18.46 -20.10 2.22
CA ASP A 238 19.73 -20.58 2.72
C ASP A 238 20.79 -19.47 2.53
N PRO A 239 21.47 -19.03 3.60
CA PRO A 239 22.44 -17.95 3.53
C PRO A 239 23.63 -18.28 2.62
N ARG A 240 23.94 -19.56 2.39
CA ARG A 240 24.97 -19.98 1.43
C ARG A 240 24.55 -19.71 -0.01
N ASP A 241 23.28 -19.98 -0.35
CA ASP A 241 22.74 -19.67 -1.68
C ASP A 241 22.71 -18.16 -1.92
N LEU A 242 22.34 -17.37 -0.90
CA LEU A 242 22.36 -15.90 -0.97
C LEU A 242 23.78 -15.36 -1.18
N LEU A 243 24.75 -15.89 -0.43
CA LEU A 243 26.14 -15.47 -0.52
C LEU A 243 26.72 -15.75 -1.92
N ASP A 244 26.50 -16.95 -2.44
CA ASP A 244 27.11 -17.41 -3.69
C ASP A 244 26.49 -16.76 -4.93
N GLN A 245 25.17 -16.55 -4.94
CA GLN A 245 24.44 -16.10 -6.14
C GLN A 245 24.14 -14.61 -6.14
N VAL A 246 24.21 -13.92 -4.99
CA VAL A 246 23.86 -12.49 -4.86
C VAL A 246 24.98 -11.70 -4.18
N GLY A 247 25.42 -12.16 -3.01
CA GLY A 247 26.56 -11.60 -2.29
C GLY A 247 26.30 -11.28 -0.82
N PRO A 248 27.32 -10.78 -0.09
CA PRO A 248 27.27 -10.63 1.37
C PRO A 248 26.16 -9.70 1.87
N LEU A 249 25.84 -8.65 1.11
CA LEU A 249 24.78 -7.71 1.48
C LEU A 249 23.40 -8.39 1.55
N ALA A 250 23.14 -9.38 0.70
CA ALA A 250 21.89 -10.14 0.72
C ALA A 250 21.74 -10.92 2.02
N VAL A 251 22.82 -11.56 2.48
CA VAL A 251 22.85 -12.30 3.76
C VAL A 251 22.54 -11.36 4.93
N ILE A 252 23.21 -10.21 4.99
CA ILE A 252 23.02 -9.21 6.06
C ILE A 252 21.59 -8.67 6.06
N MET A 253 21.03 -8.36 4.88
CA MET A 253 19.70 -7.77 4.79
C MET A 253 18.57 -8.80 4.96
N ALA A 254 18.82 -10.08 4.65
CA ALA A 254 17.87 -11.16 4.88
C ALA A 254 17.67 -11.41 6.37
N ASN A 255 18.76 -11.49 7.16
CA ASN A 255 18.71 -11.82 8.59
C ASN A 255 19.39 -10.75 9.46
N ARG A 256 18.57 -10.12 10.31
CA ARG A 256 18.95 -8.97 11.14
C ARG A 256 18.74 -9.18 12.62
N THR A 257 18.56 -10.45 13.00
CA THR A 257 18.08 -10.86 14.33
C THR A 257 19.05 -10.50 15.45
N THR A 258 20.34 -10.47 15.15
CA THR A 258 21.43 -10.22 16.11
C THR A 258 21.92 -8.78 16.12
N GLU A 259 21.27 -7.87 15.39
CA GLU A 259 21.59 -6.44 15.44
C GLU A 259 21.27 -5.85 16.83
N THR A 260 22.27 -5.22 17.44
CA THR A 260 22.16 -4.58 18.77
C THR A 260 21.75 -3.11 18.69
N ARG A 261 21.54 -2.58 17.48
CA ARG A 261 21.18 -1.18 17.25
C ARG A 261 20.20 -1.08 16.10
N ASP A 262 19.11 -0.36 16.30
CA ASP A 262 18.19 -0.04 15.21
C ASP A 262 18.83 1.00 14.29
N PRO A 263 19.01 0.73 12.99
CA PRO A 263 19.62 1.69 12.08
C PRO A 263 18.77 2.97 11.95
N ILE A 264 17.44 2.89 12.02
CA ILE A 264 16.57 4.04 11.72
C ILE A 264 16.58 5.07 12.87
N THR A 265 16.47 4.62 14.12
CA THR A 265 16.50 5.50 15.31
C THR A 265 17.88 5.69 15.89
N GLY A 266 18.81 4.78 15.62
CA GLY A 266 20.11 4.71 16.28
C GLY A 266 20.04 4.26 17.74
N LYS A 267 18.87 3.82 18.24
CA LYS A 267 18.70 3.32 19.62
C LYS A 267 19.28 1.91 19.76
N THR A 268 19.81 1.62 20.94
CA THR A 268 20.23 0.27 21.30
C THR A 268 19.03 -0.66 21.39
N ARG A 269 19.18 -1.86 20.84
CA ARG A 269 18.21 -2.95 20.84
C ARG A 269 18.76 -4.09 21.69
N ASP A 270 18.14 -4.35 22.83
CA ASP A 270 18.45 -5.54 23.63
C ASP A 270 17.49 -6.66 23.23
N PHE A 271 18.01 -7.63 22.48
CA PHE A 271 17.23 -8.74 21.95
C PHE A 271 17.45 -10.04 22.71
N ARG A 272 18.48 -10.11 23.57
CA ARG A 272 18.88 -11.35 24.25
C ARG A 272 17.78 -11.92 25.15
N PRO A 273 17.12 -11.12 26.03
CA PRO A 273 16.04 -11.66 26.86
C PRO A 273 14.90 -12.25 26.04
N VAL A 274 14.59 -11.62 24.90
CA VAL A 274 13.53 -12.07 24.00
C VAL A 274 13.95 -13.33 23.25
N ALA A 275 15.21 -13.40 22.79
CA ALA A 275 15.76 -14.58 22.14
C ALA A 275 15.79 -15.78 23.09
N ASP A 276 16.25 -15.58 24.33
CA ASP A 276 16.29 -16.62 25.36
C ASP A 276 14.90 -17.19 25.67
N SER A 277 13.86 -16.35 25.57
CA SER A 277 12.46 -16.79 25.73
C SER A 277 11.95 -17.75 24.65
N ILE A 278 12.65 -17.86 23.52
CA ILE A 278 12.28 -18.73 22.39
C ILE A 278 13.35 -19.76 22.01
N GLY A 279 14.31 -20.02 22.90
CA GLY A 279 15.36 -21.03 22.71
C GLY A 279 16.77 -20.47 22.51
N GLY A 280 16.93 -19.15 22.56
CA GLY A 280 18.23 -18.48 22.56
C GLY A 280 18.87 -18.34 21.17
N LEU A 281 20.21 -18.27 21.17
CA LEU A 281 21.01 -18.11 19.96
C LEU A 281 21.42 -19.45 19.38
N THR A 282 21.53 -19.49 18.06
CA THR A 282 22.05 -20.59 17.27
C THR A 282 22.94 -20.04 16.16
N THR A 283 23.37 -20.89 15.23
CA THR A 283 24.12 -20.48 14.04
C THR A 283 23.37 -20.83 12.77
N ASP A 284 23.49 -19.97 11.77
CA ASP A 284 23.02 -20.24 10.42
C ASP A 284 23.94 -21.23 9.67
N GLU A 285 23.60 -21.55 8.41
CA GLU A 285 24.38 -22.47 7.58
C GLU A 285 25.78 -21.95 7.18
N LEU A 286 26.07 -20.66 7.41
CA LEU A 286 27.40 -20.04 7.27
C LEU A 286 28.16 -19.96 8.60
N GLY A 287 27.55 -20.36 9.71
CA GLY A 287 28.13 -20.25 11.05
C GLY A 287 27.93 -18.87 11.70
N ASN A 288 27.16 -17.96 11.09
CA ASN A 288 26.86 -16.66 11.69
C ASN A 288 25.85 -16.82 12.83
N PRO A 289 25.96 -16.02 13.91
CA PRO A 289 25.00 -16.06 15.00
C PRO A 289 23.62 -15.58 14.55
N THR A 290 22.60 -16.35 14.89
CA THR A 290 21.18 -16.01 14.69
C THR A 290 20.33 -16.48 15.87
N VAL A 291 19.03 -16.22 15.85
CA VAL A 291 18.09 -16.64 16.89
C VAL A 291 17.37 -17.90 16.44
N VAL A 292 17.11 -18.83 17.35
CA VAL A 292 16.39 -20.08 17.02
C VAL A 292 15.06 -19.77 16.32
N GLY A 293 14.83 -20.39 15.16
CA GLY A 293 13.64 -20.19 14.32
C GLY A 293 13.74 -19.00 13.36
N PHE A 294 14.90 -18.37 13.24
CA PHE A 294 15.16 -17.32 12.27
C PHE A 294 16.48 -17.55 11.53
N GLY A 295 16.56 -17.02 10.31
CA GLY A 295 17.83 -16.85 9.59
C GLY A 295 18.36 -18.11 8.91
N ARG A 296 17.82 -19.29 9.22
CA ARG A 296 18.18 -20.53 8.54
C ARG A 296 17.26 -20.79 7.35
N GLY A 297 17.79 -21.48 6.35
CA GLY A 297 17.00 -21.84 5.16
C GLY A 297 15.72 -22.59 5.54
N GLY A 298 14.56 -22.02 5.19
CA GLY A 298 13.24 -22.60 5.45
C GLY A 298 12.54 -22.10 6.72
N ASP A 299 13.22 -21.38 7.60
CA ASP A 299 12.58 -20.71 8.74
C ASP A 299 11.56 -19.67 8.26
N GLN A 300 10.51 -19.43 9.03
CA GLN A 300 9.47 -18.47 8.65
C GLN A 300 9.96 -17.03 8.81
N ARG A 301 9.84 -16.22 7.75
CA ARG A 301 10.21 -14.79 7.75
C ARG A 301 8.99 -13.87 7.73
N GLY A 302 7.98 -14.22 6.95
CA GLY A 302 6.72 -13.47 6.78
C GLY A 302 5.49 -14.38 6.75
N ASN A 303 4.36 -13.82 6.32
CA ASN A 303 3.11 -14.55 6.20
C ASN A 303 2.39 -14.30 4.85
N SER A 304 2.77 -15.11 3.86
CA SER A 304 2.18 -15.18 2.51
C SER A 304 0.66 -15.38 2.39
N LYS A 305 -0.06 -15.59 3.50
CA LYS A 305 -1.53 -15.71 3.52
C LYS A 305 -2.23 -14.37 3.65
N GLU A 306 -1.53 -13.35 4.11
CA GLU A 306 -2.02 -11.99 4.21
C GLU A 306 -1.43 -11.18 3.05
N LEU A 307 -2.15 -10.16 2.59
CA LEU A 307 -1.66 -9.29 1.53
C LEU A 307 -1.44 -7.92 2.15
N ASP A 308 -0.43 -7.23 1.64
CA ASP A 308 -0.10 -5.89 2.06
C ASP A 308 -1.15 -4.88 1.63
N LYS A 309 -1.40 -3.91 2.51
CA LYS A 309 -2.44 -2.91 2.35
C LYS A 309 -1.87 -1.52 2.57
N VAL A 310 -2.37 -0.57 1.81
CA VAL A 310 -2.07 0.85 2.01
C VAL A 310 -3.37 1.60 2.18
N ILE A 311 -3.45 2.40 3.24
CA ILE A 311 -4.56 3.30 3.49
C ILE A 311 -4.06 4.72 3.39
N THR A 312 -4.81 5.58 2.69
CA THR A 312 -4.51 7.01 2.63
C THR A 312 -5.68 7.85 3.14
N LEU A 313 -5.33 8.94 3.82
CA LEU A 313 -6.23 9.99 4.27
C LEU A 313 -5.73 11.31 3.70
N GLY A 314 -6.55 12.06 2.99
CA GLY A 314 -6.06 13.26 2.30
C GLY A 314 -7.10 14.31 2.01
N PHE A 315 -6.60 15.51 1.69
CA PHE A 315 -7.39 16.61 1.18
C PHE A 315 -7.12 16.80 -0.32
N LYS A 316 -8.19 16.97 -1.09
CA LYS A 316 -8.17 17.16 -2.55
C LYS A 316 -8.85 18.48 -2.91
N LEU A 317 -8.11 19.41 -3.51
CA LEU A 317 -8.64 20.65 -4.08
C LEU A 317 -8.96 20.43 -5.55
N THR A 318 -10.22 20.62 -5.92
CA THR A 318 -10.74 20.40 -7.28
C THR A 318 -11.12 21.74 -7.91
N TYR A 319 -10.64 21.99 -9.12
CA TYR A 319 -11.06 23.10 -9.97
C TYR A 319 -11.92 22.60 -11.13
N ILE A 320 -13.15 23.08 -11.19
CA ILE A 320 -14.17 22.73 -12.17
C ILE A 320 -14.21 23.77 -13.28
N PHE A 321 -14.18 23.30 -14.52
CA PHE A 321 -14.34 24.10 -15.72
C PHE A 321 -15.34 23.46 -16.68
N ALA A 322 -16.25 24.29 -17.21
CA ALA A 322 -17.18 23.86 -18.23
C ALA A 322 -16.47 23.77 -19.59
N GLY A 323 -16.71 22.70 -20.35
CA GLY A 323 -16.34 22.69 -21.77
C GLY A 323 -17.10 23.81 -22.49
N LYS A 324 -16.42 24.55 -23.38
CA LYS A 324 -17.07 25.62 -24.17
C LYS A 324 -18.33 25.07 -24.85
N VAL A 325 -19.49 25.64 -24.51
CA VAL A 325 -20.74 25.39 -25.23
C VAL A 325 -20.53 25.88 -26.66
N ARG A 326 -20.39 24.96 -27.63
CA ARG A 326 -20.48 25.31 -29.04
C ARG A 326 -21.96 25.58 -29.31
N CYS A 327 -22.38 26.85 -29.26
CA CYS A 327 -23.68 27.23 -29.76
C CYS A 327 -23.75 26.88 -31.26
N PRO A 328 -24.79 26.16 -31.73
CA PRO A 328 -24.97 25.97 -33.16
C PRO A 328 -25.14 27.35 -33.81
N LYS A 329 -24.34 27.62 -34.86
CA LYS A 329 -24.59 28.77 -35.72
C LYS A 329 -25.82 28.43 -36.55
N PHE A 330 -26.95 29.07 -36.27
CA PHE A 330 -28.05 29.11 -37.23
C PHE A 330 -27.52 29.89 -38.45
N ARG A 331 -27.55 29.24 -39.60
CA ARG A 331 -27.08 29.80 -40.87
C ARG A 331 -28.27 30.07 -41.77
#